data_AF-A0A961FGL8-F1
#
_entry.id   AF-A0A961FGL8-F1
#
_cell.length_a   1.000
_cell.length_b   1.000
_cell.length_c   1.000
_cell.angle_alpha   90.00
_cell.angle_beta   90.00
_cell.angle_gamma   90.00
#
_symmetry.space_group_name_H-M   'P 1'
#
loop_
_entity.id
_entity.type
_entity.pdbx_description
1 polymer ?
#
loop_
_entity_poly.entity_id
_entity_poly.type
_entity_poly.pdbx_seq_one_letter_code
_entity_poly.pdbx_strand_id
1 'polypeptide(L)'
;EPGATIMEVGRALHAVERALPHGDCPTVALGGLAAGAGFGYATRSLGLTIDFLRRATIVTPDGDSHVASLDSNPDLFWACRGGGGTAGLATELVLDTVAVGRVTGILLCWRWDAAVDGILLYDEILHRAPPELDLKLKIRTTGADRFIDGASAGPPDAIPGTPLMHIDGQFLGGR
;
A
#
# COMPACT_ATOMS: atom_id res chain seq x y z
N GLU A 1 -7.84 15.91 4.13
CA GLU A 1 -7.81 15.50 5.54
C GLU A 1 -7.06 14.19 5.79
N PRO A 2 -6.13 14.14 6.75
CA PRO A 2 -5.36 12.95 7.13
C PRO A 2 -6.21 11.77 7.64
N GLY A 3 -7.40 12.04 8.18
CA GLY A 3 -8.32 11.03 8.67
C GLY A 3 -9.06 10.24 7.57
N ALA A 4 -8.96 10.66 6.30
CA ALA A 4 -9.61 9.96 5.19
C ALA A 4 -9.05 8.54 5.04
N THR A 5 -9.92 7.55 4.91
CA THR A 5 -9.55 6.16 4.70
C THR A 5 -9.02 5.94 3.28
N ILE A 6 -8.19 4.91 3.09
CA ILE A 6 -7.70 4.52 1.76
C ILE A 6 -8.86 4.29 0.78
N MET A 7 -9.97 3.69 1.21
CA MET A 7 -11.14 3.50 0.35
C MET A 7 -11.77 4.84 -0.09
N GLU A 8 -11.90 5.81 0.82
CA GLU A 8 -12.44 7.13 0.49
C GLU A 8 -11.52 7.88 -0.49
N VAL A 9 -10.21 7.86 -0.23
CA VAL A 9 -9.21 8.49 -1.12
C VAL A 9 -9.21 7.81 -2.49
N GLY A 10 -9.19 6.48 -2.53
CA GLY A 10 -9.21 5.71 -3.77
C GLY A 10 -10.45 5.99 -4.61
N ARG A 11 -11.64 6.05 -4.01
CA ARG A 11 -12.89 6.40 -4.71
C ARG A 11 -12.85 7.83 -5.24
N ALA A 12 -12.38 8.79 -4.45
CA ALA A 12 -12.30 10.19 -4.85
C ALA A 12 -11.34 10.38 -6.02
N LEU A 13 -10.18 9.73 -5.99
CA LEU A 13 -9.18 9.80 -7.08
C LEU A 13 -9.66 9.07 -8.34
N HIS A 14 -10.28 7.89 -8.20
CA HIS A 14 -10.81 7.14 -9.33
C HIS A 14 -11.87 7.93 -10.10
N ALA A 15 -12.73 8.68 -9.41
CA ALA A 15 -13.75 9.53 -10.03
C ALA A 15 -13.18 10.64 -10.95
N VAL A 16 -11.89 10.95 -10.82
CA VAL A 16 -11.17 11.92 -11.65
C VAL A 16 -10.01 11.28 -12.43
N GLU A 17 -10.04 9.95 -12.60
CA GLU A 17 -9.02 9.18 -13.34
C GLU A 17 -7.59 9.35 -12.81
N ARG A 18 -7.47 9.53 -11.48
CA ARG A 18 -6.20 9.65 -10.77
C ARG A 18 -5.97 8.49 -9.81
N ALA A 19 -4.71 8.29 -9.44
CA ALA A 19 -4.25 7.35 -8.43
C ALA A 19 -3.11 7.93 -7.60
N LEU A 20 -2.87 7.30 -6.46
CA LEU A 20 -1.78 7.58 -5.52
C LEU A 20 -1.28 6.21 -5.02
N PRO A 21 0.03 5.93 -4.95
CA PRO A 21 0.49 4.73 -4.27
C PRO A 21 0.12 4.79 -2.78
N HIS A 22 -0.56 3.75 -2.31
CA HIS A 22 -1.04 3.63 -0.93
C HIS A 22 -1.14 2.16 -0.52
N GLY A 23 -1.48 1.90 0.74
CA GLY A 23 -1.70 0.54 1.26
C GLY A 23 -2.95 -0.13 0.72
N ASP A 24 -3.08 -1.45 0.92
CA ASP A 24 -4.19 -2.26 0.40
C ASP A 24 -5.36 -2.41 1.38
N CYS A 25 -5.18 -2.07 2.66
CA CYS A 25 -6.23 -2.13 3.66
C CYS A 25 -7.19 -0.93 3.52
N PRO A 26 -8.47 -1.14 3.14
CA PRO A 26 -9.39 -0.06 2.77
C PRO A 26 -9.75 0.88 3.92
N THR A 27 -9.69 0.38 5.17
CA THR A 27 -10.07 1.12 6.39
C THR A 27 -8.91 1.89 7.03
N VAL A 28 -7.69 1.72 6.55
CA VAL A 28 -6.53 2.46 7.09
C VAL A 28 -6.66 3.93 6.71
N ALA A 29 -6.41 4.84 7.65
CA ALA A 29 -6.38 6.27 7.38
C ALA A 29 -5.09 6.68 6.66
N LEU A 30 -5.20 7.55 5.65
CA LEU A 30 -4.09 8.02 4.83
C LEU A 30 -3.00 8.71 5.67
N GLY A 31 -3.39 9.48 6.68
CA GLY A 31 -2.47 10.25 7.53
C GLY A 31 -1.50 9.37 8.30
N GLY A 32 -1.99 8.35 9.00
CA GLY A 32 -1.14 7.40 9.72
C GLY A 32 -0.26 6.59 8.78
N LEU A 33 -0.80 6.20 7.63
CA LEU A 33 -0.06 5.49 6.60
C LEU A 33 1.10 6.33 6.03
N ALA A 34 0.83 7.56 5.63
CA ALA A 34 1.83 8.50 5.10
C ALA A 34 2.85 8.91 6.17
N ALA A 35 2.44 9.12 7.43
CA ALA A 35 3.37 9.44 8.50
C ALA A 35 4.47 8.38 8.67
N GLY A 36 4.15 7.10 8.46
CA GLY A 36 5.12 6.01 8.48
C GLY A 36 5.89 5.80 7.17
N ALA A 37 5.22 5.91 6.03
CA ALA A 37 5.78 5.96 4.67
C ALA A 37 4.67 5.74 3.63
N GLY A 38 3.93 4.64 3.80
CA GLY A 38 2.89 4.20 2.89
C GLY A 38 3.39 3.26 1.80
N PHE A 39 3.28 1.97 2.09
CA PHE A 39 3.66 0.87 1.21
C PHE A 39 2.40 0.11 0.72
N GLY A 40 2.38 -0.24 -0.55
CA GLY A 40 1.41 -1.15 -1.16
C GLY A 40 1.82 -1.58 -2.58
N TYR A 41 0.87 -2.08 -3.38
CA TYR A 41 1.17 -2.75 -4.64
C TYR A 41 1.75 -1.87 -5.76
N ALA A 42 1.70 -0.55 -5.61
CA ALA A 42 2.28 0.37 -6.58
C ALA A 42 3.70 0.84 -6.19
N THR A 43 4.21 0.39 -5.03
CA THR A 43 5.45 0.94 -4.46
C THR A 43 6.65 0.69 -5.35
N ARG A 44 6.78 -0.53 -5.90
CA ARG A 44 7.92 -0.87 -6.77
C ARG A 44 7.99 0.00 -8.03
N SER A 45 6.85 0.44 -8.55
CA SER A 45 6.79 1.21 -9.79
C SER A 45 6.77 2.72 -9.56
N LEU A 46 6.11 3.18 -8.50
CA LEU A 46 5.83 4.60 -8.27
C LEU A 46 6.54 5.19 -7.05
N GLY A 47 7.00 4.37 -6.11
CA GLY A 47 7.49 4.83 -4.80
C GLY A 47 6.42 4.78 -3.70
N LEU A 48 6.79 5.24 -2.52
CA LEU A 48 5.96 5.27 -1.31
C LEU A 48 4.94 6.41 -1.37
N THR A 49 3.90 6.37 -0.53
CA THR A 49 2.95 7.49 -0.41
C THR A 49 3.65 8.81 -0.06
N ILE A 50 4.68 8.77 0.79
CA ILE A 50 5.47 9.96 1.17
C ILE A 50 6.30 10.55 0.03
N ASP A 51 6.60 9.80 -1.02
CA ASP A 51 7.32 10.32 -2.19
C ASP A 51 6.44 11.29 -3.00
N PHE A 52 5.12 11.18 -2.83
CA PHE A 52 4.12 12.07 -3.41
C PHE A 52 3.70 13.20 -2.47
N LEU A 53 4.15 13.21 -1.21
CA LEU A 53 3.81 14.29 -0.30
C LEU A 53 4.50 15.58 -0.75
N ARG A 54 3.72 16.63 -1.03
CA ARG A 54 4.22 17.94 -1.47
C ARG A 54 4.25 18.96 -0.33
N ARG A 55 3.24 18.90 0.55
CA ARG A 55 3.09 19.81 1.69
C ARG A 55 2.27 19.14 2.80
N ALA A 56 2.59 19.46 4.04
CA ALA A 56 1.80 19.11 5.20
C ALA A 56 1.53 20.35 6.06
N THR A 57 0.34 20.42 6.65
CA THR A 57 0.05 21.34 7.75
C THR A 57 0.06 20.54 9.04
N ILE A 58 0.94 20.91 9.98
CA ILE A 58 1.21 20.18 11.22
C ILE A 58 1.02 21.11 12.41
N VAL A 59 0.32 20.62 13.44
CA VAL A 59 0.28 21.26 14.74
C VAL A 59 1.35 20.64 15.64
N THR A 60 2.28 21.46 16.11
CA THR A 60 3.40 21.05 16.97
C THR A 60 3.00 21.01 18.45
N PRO A 61 3.82 20.42 19.35
CA PRO A 61 3.44 20.25 20.76
C PRO A 61 3.21 21.55 21.55
N ASP A 62 3.77 22.66 21.11
CA ASP A 62 3.52 24.01 21.62
C ASP A 62 2.14 24.57 21.21
N GLY A 63 1.43 23.88 20.31
CA GLY A 63 0.09 24.24 19.84
C GLY A 63 0.09 25.09 18.57
N ASP A 64 1.26 25.43 18.03
CA ASP A 64 1.39 26.24 16.83
C ASP A 64 1.20 25.42 15.56
N SER A 65 0.66 26.06 14.51
CA SER A 65 0.40 25.44 13.21
C SER A 65 1.46 25.84 12.20
N HIS A 66 2.13 24.85 11.63
CA HIS A 66 3.22 25.02 10.68
C HIS A 66 2.89 24.41 9.33
N VAL A 67 3.28 25.12 8.27
CA VAL A 67 3.29 24.59 6.91
C VAL A 67 4.69 24.05 6.61
N ALA A 68 4.75 22.74 6.37
CA ALA A 68 5.97 22.01 6.05
C ALA A 68 5.99 21.61 4.56
N SER A 69 7.05 21.97 3.85
CA SER A 69 7.35 21.59 2.46
C SER A 69 8.87 21.64 2.24
N LEU A 70 9.35 21.35 1.03
CA LEU A 70 10.77 21.51 0.68
C LEU A 70 11.25 22.96 0.84
N ASP A 71 10.34 23.93 0.68
CA ASP A 71 10.66 25.36 0.65
C ASP A 71 10.30 26.08 1.97
N SER A 72 9.65 25.40 2.92
CA SER A 72 9.15 25.95 4.19
C SER A 72 9.22 24.90 5.29
N ASN A 73 9.97 25.14 6.37
CA ASN A 73 10.25 24.16 7.43
C ASN A 73 10.71 22.78 6.87
N PRO A 74 11.82 22.75 6.10
CA PRO A 74 12.24 21.55 5.37
C PRO A 74 12.68 20.38 6.28
N ASP A 75 13.15 20.69 7.48
CA ASP A 75 13.47 19.74 8.54
C ASP A 75 12.21 19.09 9.11
N LEU A 76 11.17 19.89 9.41
CA LEU A 76 9.86 19.38 9.80
C LEU A 76 9.24 18.55 8.67
N PHE A 77 9.35 19.01 7.42
CA PHE A 77 8.85 18.29 6.26
C PHE A 77 9.56 16.96 6.04
N TRP A 78 10.87 16.91 6.27
CA TRP A 78 11.62 15.65 6.30
C TRP A 78 11.09 14.72 7.39
N ALA A 79 10.84 15.22 8.60
CA ALA A 79 10.30 14.41 9.70
C ALA A 79 8.89 13.86 9.42
N CYS A 80 8.05 14.61 8.70
CA CYS A 80 6.72 14.13 8.29
C CYS A 80 6.76 12.95 7.30
N ARG A 81 7.89 12.75 6.59
CA ARG A 81 8.03 11.72 5.56
C ARG A 81 8.73 10.47 6.09
N GLY A 82 8.11 9.83 7.10
CA GLY A 82 8.56 8.56 7.67
C GLY A 82 8.92 8.61 9.16
N GLY A 83 8.88 9.78 9.80
CA GLY A 83 9.08 9.92 11.25
C GLY A 83 7.88 9.50 12.10
N GLY A 84 6.83 8.95 11.50
CA GLY A 84 5.60 8.61 12.19
C GLY A 84 4.91 9.85 12.78
N GLY A 85 4.34 9.70 13.98
CA GLY A 85 3.67 10.80 14.69
C GLY A 85 4.60 11.76 15.44
N THR A 86 5.92 11.67 15.26
CA THR A 86 6.88 12.46 16.05
C THR A 86 6.95 13.94 15.67
N ALA A 87 6.57 14.27 14.43
CA ALA A 87 6.56 15.63 13.92
C ALA A 87 5.42 16.50 14.48
N GLY A 88 4.38 15.88 15.05
CA GLY A 88 3.17 16.56 15.53
C GLY A 88 1.89 16.00 14.90
N LEU A 89 0.79 16.73 15.05
CA LEU A 89 -0.51 16.36 14.50
C LEU A 89 -0.70 16.93 13.10
N ALA A 90 -0.67 16.08 12.07
CA ALA A 90 -1.04 16.50 10.74
C ALA A 90 -2.54 16.85 10.68
N THR A 91 -2.86 18.02 10.13
CA THR A 91 -4.23 18.48 9.88
C THR A 91 -4.52 18.56 8.38
N GLU A 92 -3.50 18.72 7.52
CA GLU A 92 -3.66 18.72 6.06
C GLU A 92 -2.47 18.02 5.41
N LEU A 93 -2.74 17.26 4.34
CA LEU A 93 -1.72 16.69 3.46
C LEU A 93 -2.06 17.05 2.02
N VAL A 94 -1.09 17.59 1.29
CA VAL A 94 -1.17 17.85 -0.15
C VAL A 94 -0.25 16.85 -0.83
N LEU A 95 -0.81 15.98 -1.65
CA LEU A 95 -0.07 14.97 -2.38
C LEU A 95 -0.23 15.16 -3.88
N ASP A 96 0.86 14.96 -4.61
CA ASP A 96 0.81 14.75 -6.04
C ASP A 96 0.11 13.42 -6.34
N THR A 97 -0.41 13.29 -7.56
CA THR A 97 -1.10 12.08 -8.01
C THR A 97 -0.56 11.65 -9.37
N VAL A 98 -0.93 10.47 -9.83
CA VAL A 98 -0.65 9.99 -11.19
C VAL A 98 -1.93 9.66 -11.93
N ALA A 99 -1.88 9.59 -13.26
CA ALA A 99 -3.00 9.11 -14.06
C ALA A 99 -3.23 7.61 -13.80
N VAL A 100 -4.48 7.17 -13.78
CA VAL A 100 -4.81 5.75 -13.68
C VAL A 100 -4.38 5.04 -14.96
N GLY A 101 -3.51 4.04 -14.83
CA GLY A 101 -3.18 3.10 -15.89
C GLY A 101 -4.00 1.81 -15.81
N ARG A 102 -3.82 0.93 -16.79
CA ARG A 102 -4.33 -0.45 -16.69
C ARG A 102 -3.62 -1.17 -15.54
N VAL A 103 -4.39 -1.81 -14.67
CA VAL A 103 -3.90 -2.65 -13.58
C VAL A 103 -4.37 -4.07 -13.81
N THR A 104 -3.45 -5.03 -13.77
CA THR A 104 -3.77 -6.46 -13.83
C THR A 104 -3.52 -7.07 -12.45
N GLY A 105 -4.58 -7.51 -11.77
CA GLY A 105 -4.44 -8.25 -10.51
C GLY A 105 -3.92 -9.67 -10.74
N ILE A 106 -3.07 -10.14 -9.84
CA ILE A 106 -2.47 -11.47 -9.87
C ILE A 106 -2.82 -12.18 -8.57
N LEU A 107 -3.26 -13.43 -8.70
CA LEU A 107 -3.46 -14.33 -7.57
C LEU A 107 -3.00 -15.73 -7.98
N LEU A 108 -2.04 -16.26 -7.23
CA LEU A 108 -1.52 -17.62 -7.38
C LEU A 108 -1.64 -18.33 -6.03
N CYS A 109 -2.19 -19.54 -6.02
CA CYS A 109 -2.41 -20.31 -4.80
C CYS A 109 -1.75 -21.67 -4.90
N TRP A 110 -1.10 -22.10 -3.83
CA TRP A 110 -0.53 -23.43 -3.65
C TRP A 110 -1.19 -24.13 -2.49
N ARG A 111 -1.41 -25.43 -2.66
CA ARG A 111 -1.64 -26.31 -1.53
C ARG A 111 -0.38 -26.34 -0.64
N TRP A 112 -0.57 -26.63 0.64
CA TRP A 112 0.54 -26.61 1.60
C TRP A 112 1.68 -27.57 1.27
N ASP A 113 1.36 -28.74 0.73
CA ASP A 113 2.31 -29.74 0.27
C ASP A 113 3.22 -29.24 -0.87
N ALA A 114 2.79 -28.22 -1.62
CA ALA A 114 3.54 -27.56 -2.68
C ALA A 114 4.04 -26.15 -2.30
N ALA A 115 3.96 -25.75 -1.03
CA ALA A 115 4.31 -24.39 -0.61
C ALA A 115 5.79 -24.06 -0.86
N VAL A 116 6.68 -25.03 -0.72
CA VAL A 116 8.12 -24.82 -0.97
C VAL A 116 8.36 -24.43 -2.43
N ASP A 117 7.71 -25.09 -3.39
CA ASP A 117 7.83 -24.76 -4.82
C ASP A 117 7.32 -23.34 -5.09
N GLY A 118 6.22 -22.94 -4.45
CA GLY A 118 5.70 -21.58 -4.53
C GLY A 118 6.67 -20.54 -3.98
N ILE A 119 7.33 -20.81 -2.84
CA ILE A 119 8.33 -19.90 -2.24
C ILE A 119 9.54 -19.74 -3.16
N LEU A 120 10.05 -20.85 -3.72
CA LEU A 120 11.18 -20.82 -4.63
C LEU A 120 10.85 -20.08 -5.93
N LEU A 121 9.64 -20.29 -6.47
CA LEU A 121 9.18 -19.53 -7.63
C LEU A 121 9.05 -18.03 -7.31
N TYR A 122 8.50 -17.67 -6.15
CA TYR A 122 8.41 -16.28 -5.72
C TYR A 122 9.78 -15.61 -5.67
N ASP A 123 10.77 -16.28 -5.07
CA ASP A 123 12.16 -15.81 -5.02
C ASP A 123 12.76 -15.62 -6.41
N GLU A 124 12.59 -16.59 -7.31
CA GLU A 124 13.07 -16.50 -8.69
C GLU A 124 12.43 -15.32 -9.44
N ILE A 125 11.12 -15.14 -9.29
CA ILE A 125 10.40 -14.04 -9.93
C ILE A 125 10.91 -12.71 -9.40
N LEU A 126 11.03 -12.52 -8.08
CA LEU A 126 11.43 -11.24 -7.49
C LEU A 126 12.80 -10.76 -7.96
N HIS A 127 13.76 -11.67 -8.16
CA HIS A 127 15.10 -11.32 -8.65
C HIS A 127 15.11 -10.75 -10.08
N ARG A 128 14.08 -11.03 -10.88
CA ARG A 128 14.02 -10.68 -12.31
C ARG A 128 12.81 -9.81 -12.66
N ALA A 129 11.93 -9.57 -11.70
CA ALA A 129 10.67 -8.91 -11.92
C ALA A 129 10.89 -7.46 -12.34
N PRO A 130 10.19 -6.98 -13.39
CA PRO A 130 10.24 -5.57 -13.76
C PRO A 130 9.60 -4.71 -12.64
N PRO A 131 9.92 -3.40 -12.56
CA PRO A 131 9.35 -2.51 -11.53
C PRO A 131 7.82 -2.45 -11.52
N GLU A 132 7.18 -2.72 -12.64
CA GLU A 132 5.72 -2.71 -12.85
C GLU A 132 5.00 -3.86 -12.16
N LEU A 133 5.72 -4.95 -11.83
CA LEU A 133 5.16 -6.12 -11.17
C LEU A 133 5.35 -5.99 -9.66
N ASP A 134 4.31 -6.02 -8.85
CA ASP A 134 4.43 -6.12 -7.39
C ASP A 134 3.75 -7.40 -6.93
N LEU A 135 4.42 -8.14 -6.04
CA LEU A 135 3.93 -9.40 -5.51
C LEU A 135 4.17 -9.43 -4.00
N LYS A 136 3.21 -9.99 -3.27
CA LYS A 136 3.28 -10.28 -1.84
C LYS A 136 3.10 -11.77 -1.65
N LEU A 137 3.99 -12.39 -0.89
CA LEU A 137 3.83 -13.77 -0.43
C LEU A 137 3.08 -13.79 0.90
N LYS A 138 2.05 -14.61 0.99
CA LYS A 138 1.24 -14.78 2.20
C LYS A 138 1.09 -16.27 2.52
N ILE A 139 1.36 -16.62 3.77
CA ILE A 139 1.02 -17.93 4.35
C ILE A 139 -0.15 -17.71 5.30
N ARG A 140 -1.24 -18.44 5.10
CA ARG A 140 -2.46 -18.31 5.89
C ARG A 140 -3.05 -19.67 6.23
N THR A 141 -4.03 -19.66 7.11
CA THR A 141 -4.91 -20.81 7.35
C THR A 141 -6.20 -20.61 6.56
N THR A 142 -6.57 -21.61 5.76
CA THR A 142 -7.81 -21.63 4.97
C THR A 142 -9.04 -21.40 5.86
N GLY A 143 -9.96 -20.54 5.41
CA GLY A 143 -11.20 -20.25 6.13
C GLY A 143 -11.05 -19.43 7.42
N ALA A 144 -9.84 -19.00 7.80
CA ALA A 144 -9.62 -18.11 8.94
C ALA A 144 -10.15 -16.69 8.67
N ASP A 145 -10.04 -16.23 7.42
CA ASP A 145 -10.45 -14.88 7.00
C ASP A 145 -11.43 -14.98 5.81
N ARG A 146 -12.75 -14.99 6.08
CA ARG A 146 -13.78 -14.95 5.02
C ARG A 146 -13.91 -13.59 4.32
N PHE A 147 -13.27 -12.55 4.84
CA PHE A 147 -13.74 -11.17 4.62
C PHE A 147 -12.90 -10.26 3.72
N ILE A 148 -11.66 -10.61 3.31
CA ILE A 148 -10.80 -9.59 2.67
C ILE A 148 -10.08 -10.06 1.40
N ASP A 149 -9.89 -11.36 1.18
CA ASP A 149 -9.07 -11.80 0.05
C ASP A 149 -9.67 -13.06 -0.58
N GLY A 150 -9.98 -13.02 -1.87
CA GLY A 150 -10.34 -14.23 -2.63
C GLY A 150 -9.27 -15.30 -2.52
N ALA A 151 -8.04 -14.90 -2.18
CA ALA A 151 -6.93 -15.76 -1.86
C ALA A 151 -7.12 -16.60 -0.58
N SER A 152 -7.74 -16.05 0.48
CA SER A 152 -7.92 -16.73 1.78
C SER A 152 -8.97 -17.83 1.76
N ALA A 153 -9.84 -17.84 0.74
CA ALA A 153 -10.72 -18.96 0.46
C ALA A 153 -9.92 -20.23 0.08
N GLY A 154 -8.68 -20.06 -0.40
CA GLY A 154 -7.91 -21.13 -1.01
C GLY A 154 -8.52 -21.58 -2.35
N PRO A 155 -7.92 -22.59 -3.01
CA PRO A 155 -8.55 -23.23 -4.15
C PRO A 155 -9.91 -23.86 -3.73
N PRO A 156 -10.85 -24.08 -4.68
CA PRO A 156 -12.20 -24.57 -4.36
C PRO A 156 -12.26 -25.88 -3.56
N ASP A 157 -11.21 -26.69 -3.61
CA ASP A 157 -11.04 -27.97 -2.90
C ASP A 157 -10.27 -27.87 -1.57
N ALA A 158 -9.95 -26.65 -1.11
CA ALA A 158 -9.21 -26.44 0.13
C ALA A 158 -9.98 -26.93 1.36
N ILE A 159 -9.31 -27.70 2.21
CA ILE A 159 -9.87 -28.17 3.50
C ILE A 159 -9.78 -27.03 4.50
N PRO A 160 -10.89 -26.52 5.09
CA PRO A 160 -10.84 -25.45 6.09
C PRO A 160 -9.93 -25.78 7.27
N GLY A 161 -9.22 -24.78 7.80
CA GLY A 161 -8.29 -24.97 8.91
C GLY A 161 -6.92 -25.52 8.51
N THR A 162 -6.69 -25.81 7.22
CA THR A 162 -5.37 -26.21 6.73
C THR A 162 -4.53 -25.01 6.32
N PRO A 163 -3.19 -25.08 6.48
CA PRO A 163 -2.30 -24.06 5.93
C PRO A 163 -2.43 -23.96 4.40
N LEU A 164 -2.18 -22.76 3.89
CA LEU A 164 -2.24 -22.38 2.49
C LEU A 164 -1.14 -21.36 2.24
N MET A 165 -0.53 -21.45 1.08
CA MET A 165 0.31 -20.39 0.56
C MET A 165 -0.37 -19.73 -0.63
N HIS A 166 -0.36 -18.41 -0.67
CA HIS A 166 -0.69 -17.69 -1.89
C HIS A 166 0.28 -16.53 -2.12
N ILE A 167 0.35 -16.14 -3.39
CA ILE A 167 1.00 -14.92 -3.83
C ILE A 167 -0.08 -14.07 -4.48
N ASP A 168 -0.20 -12.84 -4.04
CA ASP A 168 -1.09 -11.86 -4.62
C ASP A 168 -0.31 -10.62 -5.04
N GLY A 169 -0.82 -9.90 -6.01
CA GLY A 169 -0.06 -8.78 -6.55
C GLY A 169 -0.75 -8.07 -7.69
N GLN A 170 -0.01 -7.18 -8.34
CA GLN A 170 -0.50 -6.49 -9.51
C GLN A 170 0.61 -6.21 -10.51
N PHE A 171 0.22 -6.02 -11.76
CA PHE A 171 1.06 -5.46 -12.80
C PHE A 171 0.47 -4.12 -13.28
N LEU A 172 1.29 -3.07 -13.28
CA LEU A 172 0.93 -1.74 -13.79
C LEU A 172 1.36 -1.58 -15.25
N GLY A 173 0.41 -1.38 -16.15
CA GLY A 173 0.67 -1.18 -17.59
C GLY A 173 -0.14 -2.11 -18.50
N GLY A 174 -0.03 -1.87 -19.80
CA GLY A 174 -0.64 -2.71 -20.84
C GLY A 174 0.40 -3.58 -21.53
N ARG A 175 0.06 -4.85 -21.78
CA ARG A 175 0.59 -5.58 -22.94
C ARG A 175 -0.10 -5.10 -24.21
#